data_AF-Q2LQ13-F1
#
_entry.id   AF-Q2LQ13-F1
#
_cell.length_a   1.000
_cell.length_b   1.000
_cell.length_c   1.000
_cell.angle_alpha   90.00
_cell.angle_beta   90.00
_cell.angle_gamma   90.00
#
_symmetry.space_group_name_H-M   'P 1'
#
loop_
_entity.id
_entity.type
_entity.pdbx_description
1 polymer ?
#
loop_
_entity_poly.entity_id
_entity_poly.type
_entity_poly.pdbx_seq_one_letter_code
_entity_poly.pdbx_strand_id
1 'polypeptide(L)'
;MKIKKKLIEVALPLDAINKASAREKSIRHGHPSTLHLWWARRPLATARAVIFAQMVDDPSEHPDLYPTEKEQDKERKRLFKIIEDNEREQFQCTCLQHNPSLPQT
;
A
#
# COMPACT_ATOMS: atom_id res chain seq x y z
N MET A 1 10.45 16.62 22.97
CA MET A 1 10.73 15.44 22.11
C MET A 1 10.74 15.92 20.67
N LYS A 2 11.82 15.72 19.92
CA LYS A 2 11.89 16.18 18.52
C LYS A 2 11.04 15.24 17.67
N ILE A 3 10.01 15.77 17.01
CA ILE A 3 9.13 14.99 16.14
C ILE A 3 9.94 14.66 14.88
N LYS A 4 10.09 13.37 14.59
CA LYS A 4 10.71 12.91 13.34
C LYS A 4 9.67 12.94 12.23
N LYS A 5 10.08 13.42 11.06
CA LYS A 5 9.26 13.36 9.85
C LYS A 5 8.96 11.92 9.48
N LYS A 6 7.71 11.69 9.13
CA LYS A 6 7.23 10.37 8.68
C LYS A 6 7.35 10.25 7.17
N LEU A 7 7.43 9.01 6.70
CA LEU A 7 7.53 8.70 5.27
C LEU A 7 6.36 9.34 4.49
N ILE A 8 5.15 9.33 5.05
CA ILE A 8 3.95 9.95 4.46
C ILE A 8 4.09 11.45 4.17
N GLU A 9 4.91 12.17 4.94
CA GLU A 9 5.09 13.63 4.78
C GLU A 9 6.08 13.96 3.66
N VAL A 10 6.97 13.02 3.32
CA VAL A 10 8.07 13.23 2.38
C VAL A 10 7.79 12.55 1.05
N ALA A 11 7.43 11.26 1.07
CA ALA A 11 7.29 10.49 -0.16
C ALA A 11 6.37 9.26 -0.03
N LEU A 12 5.51 9.06 -1.02
CA LEU A 12 4.59 7.92 -1.13
C LEU A 12 4.53 7.44 -2.59
N PRO A 13 4.57 6.11 -2.86
CA PRO A 13 4.47 5.57 -4.21
C PRO A 13 3.01 5.57 -4.70
N LEU A 14 2.48 6.75 -5.01
CA LEU A 14 1.07 6.95 -5.39
C LEU A 14 0.65 6.12 -6.60
N ASP A 15 1.54 5.95 -7.59
CA ASP A 15 1.25 5.17 -8.79
C ASP A 15 0.95 3.69 -8.48
N ALA A 16 1.72 3.09 -7.56
CA ALA A 16 1.51 1.71 -7.13
C ALA A 16 0.17 1.59 -6.39
N ILE A 17 -0.04 2.46 -5.39
CA ILE A 17 -1.25 2.50 -4.56
C ILE A 17 -2.49 2.70 -5.43
N ASN A 18 -2.44 3.62 -6.39
CA ASN A 18 -3.56 3.90 -7.30
C ASN A 18 -3.85 2.71 -8.20
N LYS A 19 -2.82 2.05 -8.75
CA LYS A 19 -2.99 0.85 -9.58
C LYS A 19 -3.55 -0.32 -8.77
N ALA A 20 -3.15 -0.49 -7.51
CA ALA A 20 -3.70 -1.52 -6.62
C ALA A 20 -5.17 -1.21 -6.26
N SER A 21 -5.46 0.05 -5.91
CA SER A 21 -6.79 0.52 -5.53
C SER A 21 -7.81 0.43 -6.68
N ALA A 22 -7.39 0.79 -7.89
CA ALA A 22 -8.23 0.67 -9.08
C ALA A 22 -8.59 -0.80 -9.37
N ARG A 23 -7.62 -1.70 -9.19
CA ARG A 23 -7.82 -3.15 -9.35
C ARG A 23 -8.73 -3.75 -8.28
N GLU A 24 -8.60 -3.32 -7.02
CA GLU A 24 -9.53 -3.73 -5.94
C GLU A 24 -10.98 -3.34 -6.27
N LYS A 25 -11.18 -2.19 -6.91
CA LYS A 25 -12.50 -1.71 -7.31
C LYS A 25 -13.11 -2.51 -8.46
N SER A 26 -12.29 -3.06 -9.37
CA SER A 26 -12.75 -3.71 -10.60
C SER A 26 -13.06 -5.21 -10.45
N ILE A 27 -13.05 -5.80 -9.25
CA ILE A 27 -13.24 -7.27 -9.09
C ILE A 27 -14.71 -7.69 -9.31
N ARG A 28 -15.68 -6.85 -8.96
CA ARG A 28 -17.11 -7.16 -9.08
C ARG A 28 -17.76 -6.28 -10.13
N HIS A 29 -18.05 -6.84 -11.31
CA HIS A 29 -18.86 -6.20 -12.33
C HIS A 29 -20.29 -6.73 -12.24
N GLY A 30 -21.30 -5.85 -12.23
CA GLY A 30 -22.71 -6.23 -12.33
C GLY A 30 -23.42 -6.65 -11.03
N HIS A 31 -22.78 -6.54 -9.86
CA HIS A 31 -23.45 -6.81 -8.58
C HIS A 31 -24.14 -5.52 -8.07
N PRO A 32 -25.43 -5.52 -7.67
CA PRO A 32 -26.12 -4.33 -7.16
C PRO A 32 -25.40 -3.58 -6.01
N SER A 33 -24.52 -4.24 -5.26
CA SER A 33 -23.65 -3.58 -4.27
C SER A 33 -22.58 -2.66 -4.86
N THR A 34 -22.42 -2.63 -6.20
CA THR A 34 -21.50 -1.72 -6.92
C THR A 34 -22.20 -0.48 -7.50
N LEU A 35 -23.53 -0.40 -7.43
CA LEU A 35 -24.32 0.77 -7.91
C LEU A 35 -24.28 1.94 -6.93
N HIS A 36 -24.39 1.67 -5.63
CA HIS A 36 -24.40 2.70 -4.59
C HIS A 36 -23.11 2.62 -3.76
N LEU A 37 -22.06 3.30 -4.24
CA LEU A 37 -20.85 3.56 -3.48
C LEU A 37 -21.16 4.64 -2.43
N TRP A 38 -21.88 4.29 -1.36
CA TRP A 38 -22.08 5.17 -0.20
C TRP A 38 -20.74 5.68 0.34
N TRP A 39 -20.75 6.89 0.89
CA TRP A 39 -19.61 7.81 1.05
C TRP A 39 -18.24 7.14 1.25
N ALA A 40 -17.47 7.13 0.16
CA ALA A 40 -16.04 6.86 0.05
C ALA A 40 -15.57 5.49 0.58
N ARG A 41 -15.50 4.50 -0.32
CA ARG A 41 -14.68 3.30 -0.08
C ARG A 41 -13.22 3.72 0.07
N ARG A 42 -12.63 3.50 1.25
CA ARG A 42 -11.17 3.56 1.47
C ARG A 42 -10.61 2.22 0.98
N PRO A 43 -9.96 2.17 -0.21
CA PRO A 43 -9.36 0.93 -0.70
C PRO A 43 -8.42 0.38 0.37
N LEU A 44 -8.46 -0.92 0.60
CA LEU A 44 -7.65 -1.53 1.65
C LEU A 44 -6.15 -1.36 1.34
N ALA A 45 -5.79 -1.35 0.06
CA ALA A 45 -4.46 -0.97 -0.41
C ALA A 45 -4.03 0.40 0.11
N THR A 46 -4.85 1.44 -0.12
CA THR A 46 -4.58 2.80 0.37
C THR A 46 -4.49 2.85 1.89
N ALA A 47 -5.42 2.22 2.60
CA ALA A 47 -5.43 2.25 4.07
C ALA A 47 -4.16 1.63 4.66
N ARG A 48 -3.70 0.49 4.13
CA ARG A 48 -2.47 -0.19 4.56
C ARG A 48 -1.23 0.64 4.26
N ALA A 49 -1.12 1.19 3.05
CA ALA A 49 0.01 2.02 2.66
C ALA A 49 0.13 3.28 3.55
N VAL A 50 -0.98 3.95 3.82
CA VAL A 50 -1.03 5.14 4.70
C VAL A 50 -0.62 4.79 6.13
N ILE A 51 -1.17 3.71 6.69
CA ILE A 51 -0.84 3.27 8.06
C ILE A 51 0.65 2.90 8.18
N PHE A 52 1.19 2.17 7.20
CA PHE A 52 2.61 1.84 7.16
C PHE A 52 3.48 3.11 7.09
N ALA A 53 3.16 4.03 6.19
CA ALA A 53 3.90 5.27 6.00
C ALA A 53 3.80 6.24 7.19
N GLN A 54 2.77 6.12 8.03
CA GLN A 54 2.65 6.85 9.30
C GLN A 54 3.53 6.27 10.41
N MET A 55 3.78 4.96 10.40
CA MET A 55 4.64 4.31 11.39
C MET A 55 6.13 4.51 11.09
N VAL A 56 6.51 4.48 9.80
CA VAL A 56 7.90 4.55 9.35
C VAL A 56 8.40 5.99 9.28
N ASP A 57 9.57 6.25 9.88
CA ASP A 57 10.29 7.53 9.78
C ASP A 57 10.96 7.67 8.41
N ASP A 58 11.10 8.90 7.91
CA ASP A 58 11.87 9.14 6.68
C ASP A 58 13.38 8.90 6.93
N PRO A 59 14.12 8.28 6.00
CA PRO A 59 15.56 8.05 6.14
C PRO A 59 16.39 9.31 6.41
N SER A 60 15.92 10.51 6.03
CA SER A 60 16.62 11.78 6.33
C SER A 60 16.63 12.15 7.82
N GLU A 61 15.72 11.59 8.62
CA GLU A 61 15.68 11.81 10.07
C GLU A 61 16.62 10.88 10.85
N HIS A 62 17.37 10.04 10.12
CA HIS A 62 18.36 9.10 10.65
C HIS A 62 19.75 9.35 10.02
N PRO A 63 20.38 10.51 10.29
CA PRO A 63 21.69 10.86 9.72
C PRO A 63 22.80 9.88 10.14
N ASP A 64 22.64 9.19 11.26
CA ASP A 64 23.59 8.17 11.74
C ASP A 64 23.61 6.91 10.86
N LEU A 65 22.48 6.60 10.22
CA LEU A 65 22.32 5.41 9.38
C LEU A 65 22.42 5.74 7.89
N TYR A 66 21.95 6.93 7.50
CA TYR A 66 21.87 7.38 6.11
C TYR A 66 22.48 8.78 5.96
N PRO A 67 23.81 8.89 6.02
CA PRO A 67 24.51 10.18 5.98
C PRO A 67 24.42 10.85 4.60
N THR A 68 24.25 10.08 3.51
CA THR A 68 24.19 10.62 2.15
C THR A 68 22.79 10.56 1.53
N GLU A 69 22.44 11.53 0.67
CA GLU A 69 21.17 11.53 -0.06
C GLU A 69 20.97 10.26 -0.90
N LYS A 70 22.05 9.74 -1.50
CA LYS A 70 21.99 8.49 -2.29
C LYS A 70 21.58 7.28 -1.45
N GLU A 71 22.02 7.21 -0.20
CA GLU A 71 21.64 6.14 0.72
C GLU A 71 20.20 6.31 1.22
N GLN A 72 19.78 7.55 1.48
CA GLN A 72 18.38 7.86 1.82
C GLN A 72 17.45 7.43 0.68
N ASP A 73 17.77 7.76 -0.57
CA ASP A 73 16.97 7.37 -1.73
C ASP A 73 16.96 5.86 -1.97
N LYS A 74 18.08 5.18 -1.69
CA LYS A 74 18.15 3.72 -1.76
C LYS A 74 17.20 3.09 -0.74
N GLU A 75 17.17 3.61 0.49
CA GLU A 75 16.26 3.10 1.52
C GLU A 75 14.81 3.45 1.22
N ARG A 76 14.51 4.67 0.74
CA ARG A 76 13.14 5.03 0.29
C ARG A 76 12.65 4.06 -0.79
N LYS A 77 13.48 3.72 -1.77
CA LYS A 77 13.13 2.74 -2.81
C LYS A 77 12.85 1.36 -2.23
N ARG A 78 13.60 0.91 -1.21
CA ARG A 78 13.33 -0.33 -0.49
C ARG A 78 11.98 -0.28 0.23
N LEU A 79 11.67 0.83 0.92
CA LEU A 79 10.39 1.02 1.60
C LEU A 79 9.21 1.01 0.61
N PHE A 80 9.37 1.64 -0.56
CA PHE A 80 8.36 1.60 -1.62
C PHE A 80 8.15 0.18 -2.14
N LYS A 81 9.24 -0.59 -2.27
CA LYS A 81 9.15 -1.99 -2.69
C LYS A 81 8.34 -2.83 -1.69
N ILE A 82 8.52 -2.60 -0.39
CA ILE A 82 7.72 -3.25 0.66
C ILE A 82 6.24 -2.88 0.55
N ILE A 83 5.92 -1.59 0.31
CA ILE A 83 4.54 -1.14 0.10
C ILE A 83 3.93 -1.85 -1.13
N GLU A 84 4.65 -1.90 -2.25
CA GLU A 84 4.20 -2.60 -3.46
C GLU A 84 3.96 -4.11 -3.24
N ASP A 85 4.83 -4.77 -2.48
CA ASP A 85 4.74 -6.21 -2.24
C ASP A 85 3.57 -6.54 -1.30
N ASN A 86 3.36 -5.73 -0.25
CA ASN A 86 2.19 -5.83 0.63
C ASN A 86 0.87 -5.67 -0.14
N GLU A 87 0.85 -4.78 -1.14
CA GLU A 87 -0.31 -4.62 -2.01
C GLU A 87 -0.51 -5.83 -2.93
N ARG A 88 0.57 -6.47 -3.40
CA ARG A 88 0.51 -7.65 -4.27
C ARG A 88 -0.03 -8.90 -3.55
N GLU A 89 0.37 -9.14 -2.30
CA GLU A 89 -0.03 -10.33 -1.53
C GLU A 89 -1.52 -10.39 -1.22
N GLN A 90 -2.18 -9.23 -1.05
CA GLN A 90 -3.62 -9.15 -0.81
C GLN A 90 -4.45 -9.84 -1.92
N PHE A 91 -3.91 -9.92 -3.13
CA PHE A 91 -4.55 -10.55 -4.27
C PHE A 91 -4.43 -12.08 -4.28
N GLN A 92 -3.33 -12.66 -3.75
CA GLN A 92 -3.17 -14.13 -3.72
C GLN A 92 -4.23 -14.81 -2.84
N CYS A 93 -4.53 -14.22 -1.68
CA CYS A 93 -5.57 -14.75 -0.79
C CYS A 93 -6.99 -14.60 -1.36
N THR A 94 -7.28 -13.55 -2.14
CA THR A 94 -8.62 -13.35 -2.72
C THR A 94 -8.87 -14.17 -3.98
N CYS A 95 -7.84 -14.42 -4.80
CA CYS A 95 -7.92 -15.37 -5.92
C CYS A 95 -8.12 -16.82 -5.44
N LEU A 96 -7.49 -17.23 -4.34
CA LEU A 96 -7.75 -18.54 -3.72
C LEU A 96 -9.19 -18.69 -3.23
N GLN A 97 -9.78 -17.62 -2.70
CA GLN A 97 -11.17 -17.63 -2.22
C GLN A 97 -12.23 -17.63 -3.34
N HIS A 98 -11.85 -17.32 -4.58
CA HIS A 98 -12.77 -17.28 -5.73
C HIS A 98 -12.40 -18.29 -6.83
N ASN A 99 -11.59 -19.31 -6.52
CA ASN A 99 -11.31 -20.37 -7.49
C ASN A 99 -12.37 -21.50 -7.39
N PRO A 100 -13.31 -21.63 -8.35
CA PRO A 100 -14.33 -22.68 -8.33
C PRO A 100 -13.77 -24.10 -8.58
N SER A 101 -12.46 -24.24 -8.83
CA SER A 101 -11.81 -25.54 -9.09
C SER A 101 -11.11 -26.16 -7.86
N LEU A 102 -11.16 -25.54 -6.69
CA LEU A 102 -10.63 -26.14 -5.46
C LEU A 102 -11.69 -27.04 -4.80
N PRO A 103 -11.37 -28.31 -4.47
CA PRO A 103 -12.28 -29.17 -3.74
C PRO A 103 -12.54 -28.57 -2.36
N GLN A 104 -13.80 -28.28 -2.07
CA GLN A 104 -14.26 -27.87 -0.74
C GLN A 104 -14.24 -29.14 0.13
N THR A 105 -13.23 -29.25 0.99
CA THR A 105 -13.18 -30.25 2.07
C THR A 105 -14.17 -29.92 3.17
#